data_AF-A0A9W5Y408-F1
#
_entry.id   AF-A0A9W5Y408-F1
#
_cell.length_a   1.000
_cell.length_b   1.000
_cell.length_c   1.000
_cell.angle_alpha   90.00
_cell.angle_beta   90.00
_cell.angle_gamma   90.00
#
_symmetry.space_group_name_H-M   'P 1'
#
loop_
_entity.id
_entity.type
_entity.pdbx_description
1 polymer ?
#
loop_
_entity_poly.entity_id
_entity_poly.type
_entity_poly.pdbx_seq_one_letter_code
_entity_poly.pdbx_strand_id
1 'polypeptide(L)'
;MESSRERGCLITGILVLYFIGAIFSVFTFPINKLNQTLSPELSKQFATSNTSMAIATVLGVMTVVAIIGVFLWNKIAIYAFIGLGVAHAINTFVSGGITGMTLLSAAISVAIPGVIGYVLIKRLSEDQSEEEL
;
A
#
# COMPACT_ATOMS: atom_id res chain seq x y z
N MET A 1 -28.15 13.65 12.87
CA MET A 1 -27.65 14.12 11.56
C MET A 1 -26.65 13.09 11.10
N GLU A 2 -26.84 12.52 9.92
CA GLU A 2 -25.88 11.58 9.34
C GLU A 2 -24.67 12.42 8.89
N SER A 3 -23.64 12.53 9.74
CA SER A 3 -22.37 13.10 9.31
C SER A 3 -21.80 12.13 8.28
N SER A 4 -22.12 12.38 7.02
CA SER A 4 -21.50 11.68 5.90
C SER A 4 -20.01 11.94 6.01
N ARG A 5 -19.28 10.95 6.52
CA ARG A 5 -17.83 11.05 6.66
C ARG A 5 -17.21 11.15 5.28
N GLU A 6 -17.01 12.38 4.82
CA GLU A 6 -16.43 12.64 3.52
C GLU A 6 -14.89 12.54 3.62
N ARG A 7 -14.29 11.69 2.80
CA ARG A 7 -12.82 11.55 2.71
C ARG A 7 -12.19 12.60 1.78
N GLY A 8 -13.01 13.25 0.96
CA GLY A 8 -12.56 14.04 -0.18
C GLY A 8 -12.19 13.17 -1.39
N CYS A 9 -12.42 13.71 -2.59
CA CYS A 9 -12.18 13.01 -3.85
C CYS A 9 -10.71 12.60 -4.03
N LEU A 10 -9.77 13.47 -3.63
CA LEU A 10 -8.34 13.25 -3.81
C LEU A 10 -7.82 12.07 -2.97
N ILE A 11 -8.19 12.00 -1.69
CA ILE A 11 -7.80 10.87 -0.82
C ILE A 11 -8.39 9.57 -1.35
N THR A 12 -9.66 9.60 -1.76
CA THR A 12 -10.34 8.43 -2.35
C THR A 12 -9.62 7.97 -3.62
N GLY A 13 -9.26 8.89 -4.52
CA GLY A 13 -8.51 8.59 -5.74
C GLY A 13 -7.15 7.97 -5.44
N ILE A 14 -6.39 8.50 -4.48
CA ILE A 14 -5.10 7.93 -4.09
C ILE A 14 -5.28 6.53 -3.49
N LEU A 15 -6.27 6.33 -2.61
CA LEU A 15 -6.55 5.00 -2.03
C LEU A 15 -6.91 3.97 -3.10
N VAL A 16 -7.66 4.36 -4.13
CA VAL A 16 -7.96 3.51 -5.28
C VAL A 16 -6.69 3.17 -6.08
N LEU A 17 -5.80 4.14 -6.31
CA LEU A 17 -4.52 3.86 -6.97
C LEU A 17 -3.66 2.89 -6.18
N TYR A 18 -3.58 3.07 -4.85
CA TYR A 18 -2.90 2.12 -3.96
C TYR A 18 -3.55 0.74 -3.99
N PHE A 19 -4.88 0.67 -4.06
CA PHE A 19 -5.61 -0.59 -4.15
C PHE A 19 -5.27 -1.34 -5.43
N ILE A 20 -5.27 -0.64 -6.57
CA ILE A 20 -4.90 -1.20 -7.88
C ILE A 20 -3.44 -1.69 -7.85
N GLY A 21 -2.51 -0.88 -7.35
CA GLY A 21 -1.10 -1.26 -7.22
C GLY A 21 -0.88 -2.47 -6.30
N ALA A 22 -1.63 -2.55 -5.22
CA ALA A 22 -1.60 -3.69 -4.30
C ALA A 22 -2.13 -4.96 -4.97
N ILE A 23 -3.22 -4.87 -5.75
CA ILE A 23 -3.73 -6.01 -6.54
C ILE A 23 -2.67 -6.50 -7.52
N PHE A 24 -2.00 -5.61 -8.27
CA PHE A 24 -0.92 -6.03 -9.16
C PHE A 24 0.20 -6.73 -8.38
N SER A 25 0.54 -6.23 -7.20
CA SER A 25 1.56 -6.83 -6.32
C SER A 25 1.18 -8.26 -5.89
N VAL A 26 -0.10 -8.53 -5.60
CA VAL A 26 -0.61 -9.87 -5.26
C VAL A 26 -0.41 -10.87 -6.41
N PHE A 27 -0.56 -10.43 -7.65
CA PHE A 27 -0.43 -11.31 -8.81
C PHE A 27 1.01 -11.48 -9.31
N THR A 28 1.98 -10.75 -8.78
CA THR A 28 3.38 -10.80 -9.23
C THR A 28 3.98 -12.21 -9.18
N PHE A 29 3.79 -12.92 -8.07
CA PHE A 29 4.34 -14.27 -7.90
C PHE A 29 3.73 -15.31 -8.86
N PRO A 30 2.40 -15.47 -8.96
CA PRO A 30 1.80 -16.42 -9.90
C PRO A 30 2.08 -16.05 -11.36
N ILE A 31 2.08 -14.76 -11.72
CA ILE A 31 2.41 -14.31 -13.08
C ILE A 31 3.87 -14.66 -13.42
N ASN A 32 4.81 -14.45 -12.49
CA ASN A 32 6.20 -14.81 -12.74
C ASN A 32 6.41 -16.32 -12.89
N LYS A 33 5.76 -17.14 -12.05
CA LYS A 33 5.77 -18.60 -12.19
C LYS A 33 5.23 -19.05 -13.55
N LEU A 34 4.16 -18.42 -14.02
CA LEU A 34 3.58 -18.68 -15.33
C LEU A 34 4.55 -18.30 -16.45
N ASN A 35 5.18 -17.12 -16.36
CA ASN A 35 6.17 -16.66 -17.35
C ASN A 35 7.41 -17.55 -17.41
N GLN A 36 7.88 -18.08 -16.28
CA GLN A 36 8.97 -19.06 -16.23
C GLN A 36 8.64 -20.35 -16.99
N THR A 37 7.35 -20.70 -17.06
CA THR A 37 6.87 -21.91 -17.74
C THR A 37 6.63 -21.66 -19.24
N LEU A 38 6.06 -20.49 -19.59
CA LEU A 38 5.68 -20.15 -20.96
C LEU A 38 6.82 -19.54 -21.80
N SER A 39 7.78 -18.87 -21.16
CA SER A 39 8.91 -18.20 -21.82
C SER A 39 10.15 -18.18 -20.92
N PRO A 40 10.84 -19.32 -20.81
CA PRO A 40 12.00 -19.47 -19.93
C PRO A 40 13.19 -18.59 -20.34
N GLU A 41 13.35 -18.24 -21.62
CA GLU A 41 14.41 -17.34 -22.08
C GLU A 41 14.21 -15.90 -21.60
N LEU A 42 12.98 -15.39 -21.69
CA LEU A 42 12.63 -14.05 -21.21
C LEU A 42 12.74 -13.97 -19.68
N SER A 43 12.37 -15.05 -18.98
CA SER A 43 12.46 -15.14 -17.52
C SER A 43 13.90 -15.19 -17.01
N LYS A 44 14.86 -15.64 -17.83
CA LYS A 44 16.29 -15.59 -17.50
C LYS A 44 16.86 -14.17 -17.61
N GLN A 45 16.35 -13.33 -18.51
CA GLN A 45 16.77 -11.93 -18.63
C GLN A 45 16.24 -11.05 -17.49
N PHE A 46 15.05 -11.35 -16.97
CA PHE A 46 14.42 -10.62 -15.87
C PHE A 46 14.33 -11.45 -14.59
N ALA A 47 15.36 -12.27 -14.32
CA ALA A 47 15.39 -13.18 -13.18
C ALA A 47 15.28 -12.41 -11.86
N THR A 48 14.07 -12.30 -11.33
CA THR A 48 13.81 -11.69 -10.03
C THR A 48 13.75 -12.80 -8.99
N SER A 49 14.29 -12.53 -7.80
CA SER A 49 14.32 -13.52 -6.72
C SER A 49 12.90 -13.99 -6.35
N ASN A 50 12.69 -15.31 -6.30
CA ASN A 50 11.41 -15.88 -5.86
C ASN A 50 11.01 -15.37 -4.46
N THR A 51 12.00 -15.10 -3.60
CA THR A 51 11.78 -14.56 -2.25
C THR A 51 11.27 -13.12 -2.29
N SER A 52 11.84 -12.25 -3.15
CA SER A 52 11.37 -10.86 -3.25
C SER A 52 9.95 -10.77 -3.79
N MET A 53 9.59 -11.66 -4.71
CA MET A 53 8.22 -11.75 -5.24
C MET A 53 7.21 -12.27 -4.22
N ALA A 54 7.61 -13.25 -3.39
CA ALA A 54 6.77 -13.73 -2.30
C ALA A 54 6.51 -12.62 -1.27
N ILE A 55 7.55 -11.86 -0.91
CA ILE A 55 7.41 -10.70 -0.01
C ILE A 55 6.49 -9.63 -0.61
N ALA A 56 6.68 -9.28 -1.89
CA ALA A 56 5.82 -8.32 -2.58
C ALA A 56 4.34 -8.76 -2.63
N THR A 57 4.11 -10.06 -2.82
CA THR A 57 2.76 -10.65 -2.82
C THR A 57 2.10 -10.51 -1.44
N VAL A 58 2.82 -10.88 -0.37
CA VAL A 58 2.31 -10.78 1.01
C VAL A 58 2.03 -9.31 1.39
N LEU A 59 2.96 -8.40 1.07
CA LEU A 59 2.75 -6.96 1.26
C LEU A 59 1.54 -6.46 0.46
N GLY A 60 1.36 -6.93 -0.77
CA GLY A 60 0.19 -6.64 -1.59
C GLY A 60 -1.12 -7.03 -0.92
N VAL A 61 -1.22 -8.28 -0.43
CA VAL A 61 -2.41 -8.79 0.26
C VAL A 61 -2.72 -7.95 1.51
N MET A 62 -1.71 -7.68 2.35
CA MET A 62 -1.90 -6.85 3.54
C MET A 62 -2.33 -5.43 3.19
N THR A 63 -1.81 -4.86 2.11
CA THR A 63 -2.17 -3.52 1.63
C THR A 63 -3.63 -3.48 1.15
N VAL A 64 -4.10 -4.50 0.43
CA VAL A 64 -5.51 -4.63 0.03
C VAL A 64 -6.42 -4.66 1.26
N VAL A 65 -6.11 -5.50 2.23
CA VAL A 65 -6.91 -5.63 3.47
C VAL A 65 -6.92 -4.33 4.27
N ALA A 66 -5.76 -3.67 4.41
CA ALA A 66 -5.66 -2.39 5.10
C ALA A 66 -6.50 -1.31 4.40
N ILE A 67 -6.44 -1.21 3.07
CA ILE A 67 -7.21 -0.22 2.32
C ILE A 67 -8.72 -0.47 2.45
N ILE A 68 -9.18 -1.73 2.40
CA ILE A 68 -10.59 -2.06 2.66
C ILE A 68 -11.00 -1.57 4.05
N GLY A 69 -10.16 -1.81 5.07
CA GLY A 69 -10.41 -1.32 6.43
C GLY A 69 -10.41 0.22 6.53
N VAL A 70 -9.55 0.90 5.76
CA VAL A 70 -9.56 2.38 5.62
C VAL A 70 -10.88 2.83 4.98
N PHE A 71 -11.38 2.12 3.97
CA PHE A 71 -12.68 2.36 3.35
C PHE A 71 -13.86 2.12 4.29
N LEU A 72 -13.66 1.39 5.39
CA LEU A 72 -14.62 1.19 6.46
C LEU A 72 -14.40 2.12 7.66
N TRP A 73 -13.53 3.14 7.53
CA TRP A 73 -13.19 4.08 8.63
C TRP A 73 -12.64 3.41 9.90
N ASN A 74 -12.02 2.24 9.79
CA ASN A 74 -11.43 1.55 10.94
C ASN A 74 -10.08 2.19 11.34
N LYS A 75 -9.98 2.70 12.59
CA LYS A 75 -8.75 3.31 13.13
C LYS A 75 -7.52 2.41 12.96
N ILE A 76 -7.66 1.14 13.31
CA ILE A 76 -6.56 0.17 13.28
C ILE A 76 -6.07 -0.02 11.85
N ALA A 77 -6.99 -0.06 10.88
CA ALA A 77 -6.65 -0.19 9.46
C ALA A 77 -5.93 1.06 8.92
N ILE A 78 -6.27 2.25 9.40
CA ILE A 78 -5.57 3.50 9.04
C ILE A 78 -4.13 3.48 9.58
N TYR A 79 -3.92 3.08 10.84
CA TYR A 79 -2.57 2.92 11.37
C TYR A 79 -1.78 1.82 10.64
N ALA A 80 -2.43 0.69 10.32
CA ALA A 80 -1.81 -0.39 9.55
C ALA A 80 -1.40 0.08 8.15
N PHE A 81 -2.21 0.92 7.49
CA PHE A 81 -1.88 1.51 6.19
C PHE A 81 -0.61 2.37 6.25
N ILE A 82 -0.43 3.17 7.30
CA ILE A 82 0.81 3.93 7.54
C ILE A 82 1.99 2.97 7.73
N GLY A 83 1.83 1.96 8.60
CA GLY A 83 2.87 0.97 8.88
C GLY A 83 3.29 0.18 7.63
N LEU A 84 2.34 -0.15 6.76
CA LEU A 84 2.61 -0.80 5.48
C LEU A 84 3.41 0.09 4.53
N GLY A 85 3.18 1.40 4.55
CA GLY A 85 4.02 2.36 3.82
C GLY A 85 5.51 2.29 4.21
N VAL A 86 5.78 2.15 5.51
CA VAL A 86 7.14 1.94 6.04
C VAL A 86 7.69 0.57 5.64
N ALA A 87 6.88 -0.50 5.73
CA ALA A 87 7.30 -1.84 5.32
C ALA A 87 7.66 -1.90 3.82
N HIS A 88 6.87 -1.22 2.96
CA HIS A 88 7.18 -1.07 1.53
C HIS A 88 8.50 -0.34 1.31
N ALA A 89 8.75 0.76 2.03
CA ALA A 89 10.01 1.49 1.94
C ALA A 89 11.22 0.62 2.33
N ILE A 90 11.11 -0.15 3.42
CA ILE A 90 12.16 -1.10 3.83
C ILE A 90 12.39 -2.15 2.73
N ASN A 91 11.32 -2.73 2.18
CA ASN A 91 11.44 -3.71 1.10
C ASN A 91 12.11 -3.10 -0.15
N THR A 92 11.81 -1.86 -0.50
CA THR A 92 12.47 -1.14 -1.59
C THR A 92 13.97 -0.97 -1.36
N PHE A 93 14.39 -0.63 -0.13
CA PHE A 93 15.82 -0.53 0.20
C PHE A 93 16.53 -1.88 0.16
N VAL A 94 15.90 -2.94 0.68
CA VAL A 94 16.48 -4.29 0.71
C VAL A 94 16.61 -4.87 -0.69
N SER A 95 15.64 -4.62 -1.57
CA SER A 95 15.60 -5.19 -2.93
C SER A 95 16.37 -4.35 -3.97
N GLY A 96 16.35 -3.03 -3.86
CA GLY A 96 16.94 -2.12 -4.85
C GLY A 96 18.25 -1.46 -4.44
N GLY A 97 18.69 -1.61 -3.18
CA GLY A 97 19.84 -0.91 -2.63
C GLY A 97 19.60 0.59 -2.43
N ILE A 98 20.68 1.33 -2.14
CA ILE A 98 20.62 2.77 -1.87
C ILE A 98 21.01 3.53 -3.15
N THR A 99 20.00 3.93 -3.92
CA THR A 99 20.12 4.76 -5.12
C THR A 99 19.18 5.96 -4.98
N GLY A 100 19.39 7.03 -5.76
CA GLY A 100 18.50 8.19 -5.72
C GLY A 100 17.03 7.84 -6.01
N MET A 101 16.80 6.88 -6.91
CA MET A 101 15.46 6.43 -7.27
C MET A 101 14.80 5.59 -6.18
N THR A 102 15.55 4.71 -5.51
CA THR A 102 15.01 3.93 -4.37
C THR A 102 14.72 4.83 -3.18
N LEU A 103 15.53 5.87 -2.94
CA LEU A 103 15.30 6.84 -1.87
C LEU A 103 14.02 7.64 -2.11
N LEU A 104 13.80 8.11 -3.34
CA LEU A 104 12.59 8.82 -3.72
C LEU A 104 11.34 7.92 -3.59
N SER A 105 11.41 6.69 -4.09
CA SER A 105 10.31 5.73 -3.99
C SER A 105 9.97 5.40 -2.53
N ALA A 106 10.99 5.20 -1.68
CA ALA A 106 10.82 4.96 -0.26
C ALA A 106 10.19 6.17 0.45
N ALA A 107 10.64 7.39 0.16
CA ALA A 107 10.08 8.61 0.73
C ALA A 107 8.59 8.76 0.39
N ILE A 108 8.22 8.53 -0.87
CA ILE A 108 6.82 8.56 -1.32
C ILE A 108 5.98 7.49 -0.61
N SER A 109 6.53 6.29 -0.47
CA SER A 109 5.88 5.14 0.17
C SER A 109 5.56 5.39 1.64
N VAL A 110 6.29 6.28 2.33
CA VAL A 110 6.01 6.67 3.72
C VAL A 110 5.17 7.94 3.80
N ALA A 111 5.52 8.97 3.02
CA ALA A 111 4.92 10.29 3.12
C ALA A 111 3.43 10.28 2.74
N ILE A 112 3.05 9.61 1.64
CA ILE A 112 1.65 9.61 1.18
C ILE A 112 0.74 8.88 2.19
N PRO A 113 1.05 7.65 2.64
CA PRO A 113 0.24 6.98 3.67
C PRO A 113 0.22 7.75 4.98
N GLY A 114 1.33 8.38 5.38
CA GLY A 114 1.40 9.21 6.58
C GLY A 114 0.47 10.41 6.53
N VAL A 115 0.49 11.17 5.43
CA VAL A 115 -0.39 12.34 5.26
C VAL A 115 -1.86 11.92 5.20
N ILE A 116 -2.20 10.89 4.43
CA ILE A 116 -3.58 10.37 4.34
C ILE A 116 -4.04 9.89 5.72
N GLY A 117 -3.22 9.10 6.41
CA GLY A 117 -3.55 8.57 7.72
C GLY A 117 -3.76 9.68 8.75
N TYR A 118 -2.90 10.69 8.77
CA TYR A 118 -3.06 11.86 9.64
C TYR A 118 -4.39 12.59 9.37
N VAL A 119 -4.72 12.88 8.11
CA VAL A 119 -5.97 13.58 7.75
C VAL A 119 -7.20 12.76 8.16
N LEU A 120 -7.19 11.44 7.92
CA LEU A 120 -8.31 10.57 8.27
C LEU A 120 -8.48 10.42 9.78
N ILE A 121 -7.38 10.27 10.54
CA ILE A 121 -7.44 10.17 12.01
C ILE A 121 -7.94 11.48 12.60
N LYS A 122 -7.46 12.63 12.11
CA LYS A 122 -7.90 13.94 12.59
C LYS A 122 -9.41 14.14 12.41
N ARG A 123 -9.93 13.83 11.22
CA ARG A 123 -11.38 13.89 10.96
C ARG A 123 -12.18 12.96 11.88
N LEU A 124 -11.66 11.76 12.10
CA LEU A 124 -12.32 10.79 12.97
C LEU A 124 -12.32 11.23 14.44
N SER A 125 -11.32 11.97 14.91
CA SER A 125 -11.32 12.54 16.27
C SER A 125 -12.25 13.74 16.41
N GLU A 126 -12.39 14.55 15.35
CA GLU A 126 -13.33 15.69 15.32
C GLU A 126 -14.79 15.18 15.44
N ASP A 127 -15.17 14.16 14.65
CA ASP A 127 -16.49 13.52 14.74
C ASP A 127 -16.82 12.99 16.15
N GLN A 128 -15.86 12.34 16.81
CA GLN A 128 -16.07 11.79 18.15
C GLN A 128 -16.31 12.87 19.20
N SER A 129 -15.70 14.05 19.04
CA SER A 129 -15.90 15.17 19.95
C SER A 129 -17.25 15.86 19.79
N GLU A 130 -17.86 15.78 18.60
CA GLU A 130 -19.21 16.30 18.35
C GLU A 130 -20.31 15.37 18.85
N GLU A 131 -20.09 14.05 18.86
CA GLU A 131 -21.06 13.08 19.41
C GLU A 131 -21.14 13.09 20.94
N GLU A 132 -20.13 13.63 21.63
CA GLU A 132 -20.08 13.72 23.11
C GLU A 132 -20.70 15.02 23.69
N LEU A 133 -21.16 15.95 22.84
CA LEU A 133 -21.79 17.23 23.21
C LEU A 133 -23.32 17.20 23.06
#